data_AF-A0A7V5GSS9-F1
#
_entry.id   AF-A0A7V5GSS9-F1
#
_cell.length_a   1.000
_cell.length_b   1.000
_cell.length_c   1.000
_cell.angle_alpha   90.00
_cell.angle_beta   90.00
_cell.angle_gamma   90.00
#
_symmetry.space_group_name_H-M   'P 1'
#
loop_
_entity.id
_entity.type
_entity.pdbx_description
1 polymer ?
#
loop_
_entity_poly.entity_id
_entity_poly.type
_entity_poly.pdbx_seq_one_letter_code
_entity_poly.pdbx_strand_id
1 'polypeptide(L)'
;MSVFREKVEPKEETEPEKKETPDVIDKTDGLKPTEDKEPNDLEVYETEKGHKFAEKYFDVRNVVAGDKIVRMEIGMIDKYIKNEIKKKGLANTVDNYSHLIHLIEAELGSERLETYKRIKKIIGYIKVLDKFNKLKELKENYATKTATN
;
A
#
# COMPACT_ATOMS: atom_id res chain seq x y z
N MET A 1 -54.25 42.71 -28.89
CA MET A 1 -53.30 42.43 -30.00
C MET A 1 -52.09 41.73 -29.39
N SER A 2 -51.98 40.41 -29.60
CA SER A 2 -50.95 39.73 -30.42
C SER A 2 -49.63 39.48 -29.66
N VAL A 3 -49.50 38.35 -28.97
CA VAL A 3 -48.75 37.11 -29.34
C VAL A 3 -47.24 37.32 -29.51
N PHE A 4 -46.43 36.76 -28.62
CA PHE A 4 -45.42 35.73 -28.94
C PHE A 4 -44.98 35.01 -27.65
N ARG A 5 -45.38 33.74 -27.55
CA ARG A 5 -44.92 32.76 -26.55
C ARG A 5 -43.72 32.04 -27.17
N GLU A 6 -42.56 32.08 -26.54
CA GLU A 6 -41.48 31.13 -26.86
C GLU A 6 -41.87 29.75 -26.33
N LYS A 7 -41.92 28.76 -27.22
CA LYS A 7 -42.07 27.34 -26.90
C LYS A 7 -40.71 26.83 -26.42
N VAL A 8 -40.67 26.21 -25.24
CA VAL A 8 -39.60 25.29 -24.87
C VAL A 8 -40.23 23.90 -24.78
N GLU A 9 -39.79 22.99 -25.63
CA GLU A 9 -40.24 21.61 -25.70
C GLU A 9 -39.75 20.80 -24.48
N PRO A 10 -40.53 19.82 -23.98
CA PRO A 10 -40.12 18.95 -22.90
C PRO A 10 -39.30 17.78 -23.46
N LYS A 11 -38.09 17.56 -22.94
CA LYS A 11 -37.32 16.34 -23.21
C LYS A 11 -37.35 15.41 -22.00
N GLU A 12 -38.13 14.35 -22.20
CA GLU A 12 -37.96 12.96 -21.78
C GLU A 12 -37.50 12.66 -20.34
N GLU A 13 -38.45 12.05 -19.64
CA GLU A 13 -38.34 11.13 -18.52
C GLU A 13 -37.33 10.01 -18.84
N THR A 14 -36.30 9.85 -18.01
CA THR A 14 -35.52 8.59 -17.93
C THR A 14 -35.50 8.10 -16.49
N GLU A 15 -35.80 6.81 -16.38
CA GLU A 15 -36.01 5.95 -15.22
C GLU A 15 -34.92 6.00 -14.13
N PRO A 16 -35.24 5.57 -12.89
CA PRO A 16 -34.34 5.67 -11.75
C PRO A 16 -33.16 4.68 -11.85
N GLU A 17 -31.93 5.19 -11.80
CA GLU A 17 -30.73 4.37 -11.67
C GLU A 17 -30.79 3.51 -10.40
N LYS A 18 -30.85 2.20 -10.60
CA LYS A 18 -30.58 1.20 -9.57
C LYS A 18 -29.08 1.21 -9.24
N LYS A 19 -28.82 1.42 -7.94
CA LYS A 19 -27.69 0.92 -7.12
C LYS A 19 -26.55 0.22 -7.87
N GLU A 20 -25.34 0.74 -7.67
CA GLU A 20 -24.16 -0.10 -7.46
C GLU A 20 -23.40 0.42 -6.23
N THR A 21 -23.30 -0.43 -5.21
CA THR A 21 -22.26 -0.30 -4.17
C THR A 21 -20.91 -0.25 -4.87
N PRO A 22 -20.00 0.68 -4.52
CA PRO A 22 -18.70 0.71 -5.16
C PRO A 22 -17.99 -0.61 -4.91
N ASP A 23 -17.72 -1.32 -6.00
CA ASP A 23 -16.86 -2.48 -6.03
C ASP A 23 -15.53 -2.15 -5.37
N VAL A 24 -15.05 -3.10 -4.57
CA VAL A 24 -13.70 -3.09 -4.03
C VAL A 24 -12.75 -3.04 -5.23
N ILE A 25 -12.13 -1.89 -5.46
CA ILE A 25 -11.11 -1.70 -6.48
C ILE A 25 -10.05 -2.79 -6.28
N ASP A 26 -9.99 -3.76 -7.19
CA ASP A 26 -8.87 -4.68 -7.30
C ASP A 26 -7.65 -3.87 -7.76
N LYS A 27 -6.92 -3.31 -6.78
CA LYS A 27 -5.71 -2.50 -6.98
C LYS A 27 -4.53 -3.39 -7.35
N THR A 28 -4.57 -3.99 -8.53
CA THR A 28 -3.41 -4.70 -9.12
C THR A 28 -2.80 -3.97 -10.31
N ASP A 29 -3.32 -2.79 -10.69
CA ASP A 29 -2.76 -1.97 -11.77
C ASP A 29 -1.28 -1.64 -11.51
N GLY A 30 -0.38 -2.34 -12.22
CA GLY A 30 1.06 -2.10 -12.20
C GLY A 30 1.90 -3.08 -11.34
N LEU A 31 1.30 -4.08 -10.70
CA LEU A 31 2.03 -5.13 -9.98
C LEU A 31 2.28 -6.35 -10.87
N LYS A 32 3.54 -6.83 -10.89
CA LYS A 32 3.92 -8.00 -11.68
C LYS A 32 3.83 -9.30 -10.87
N PRO A 33 3.12 -10.34 -11.36
CA PRO A 33 3.12 -11.66 -10.75
C PRO A 33 4.51 -12.32 -10.87
N THR A 34 4.71 -13.43 -10.16
CA THR A 34 5.97 -14.16 -10.17
C THR A 34 6.22 -14.80 -11.54
N GLU A 35 7.12 -14.24 -12.35
CA GLU A 35 7.65 -14.83 -13.59
C GLU A 35 9.17 -15.03 -13.49
N ASP A 36 9.74 -15.88 -14.36
CA ASP A 36 11.16 -16.29 -14.32
C ASP A 36 12.12 -15.08 -14.28
N LYS A 37 12.90 -15.01 -13.20
CA LYS A 37 13.99 -14.05 -12.87
C LYS A 37 14.08 -12.82 -13.79
N GLU A 38 13.32 -11.80 -13.44
CA GLU A 38 13.44 -10.48 -14.06
C GLU A 38 14.82 -9.84 -13.78
N PRO A 39 15.33 -8.99 -14.70
CA PRO A 39 16.61 -8.27 -14.53
C PRO A 39 16.62 -7.25 -13.38
N ASN A 40 15.51 -7.07 -12.65
CA ASN A 40 15.33 -6.06 -11.61
C ASN A 40 15.04 -6.68 -10.23
N ASP A 41 15.64 -7.84 -9.97
CA ASP A 41 15.54 -8.57 -8.71
C ASP A 41 16.06 -7.74 -7.52
N LEU A 42 15.23 -7.64 -6.48
CA LEU A 42 15.50 -6.82 -5.31
C LEU A 42 16.73 -7.32 -4.52
N GLU A 43 16.92 -8.64 -4.43
CA GLU A 43 18.06 -9.23 -3.70
C GLU A 43 19.37 -8.98 -4.43
N VAL A 44 19.37 -9.09 -5.76
CA VAL A 44 20.51 -8.74 -6.59
C VAL A 44 20.88 -7.26 -6.39
N TYR A 45 19.89 -6.37 -6.46
CA TYR A 45 20.09 -4.95 -6.22
C TYR A 45 20.72 -4.68 -4.84
N GLU A 46 20.17 -5.24 -3.77
CA GLU A 46 20.65 -5.00 -2.40
C GLU A 46 22.05 -5.57 -2.17
N THR A 47 22.36 -6.70 -2.80
CA THR A 47 23.69 -7.32 -2.75
C THR A 47 24.73 -6.44 -3.44
N GLU A 48 24.44 -5.95 -4.66
CA GLU A 48 25.36 -5.09 -5.41
C GLU A 48 25.59 -3.73 -4.75
N LYS A 49 24.55 -3.17 -4.11
CA LYS A 49 24.62 -1.84 -3.49
C LYS A 49 25.09 -1.86 -2.05
N GLY A 50 25.01 -3.02 -1.38
CA GLY A 50 25.39 -3.20 0.03
C GLY A 50 24.50 -2.45 1.02
N HIS A 51 23.28 -2.10 0.62
CA HIS A 51 22.29 -1.43 1.47
C HIS A 51 20.87 -1.73 0.98
N LYS A 52 19.88 -1.53 1.86
CA LYS A 52 18.48 -1.84 1.57
C LYS A 52 17.91 -0.89 0.53
N PHE A 53 17.02 -1.39 -0.32
CA PHE A 53 16.39 -0.54 -1.33
C PHE A 53 15.57 0.60 -0.71
N ALA A 54 14.93 0.40 0.44
CA ALA A 54 14.24 1.47 1.18
C ALA A 54 15.12 2.69 1.49
N GLU A 55 16.43 2.49 1.74
CA GLU A 55 17.35 3.61 2.00
C GLU A 55 17.50 4.53 0.79
N LYS A 56 17.49 3.95 -0.42
CA LYS A 56 17.46 4.69 -1.68
C LYS A 56 16.08 5.30 -1.92
N TYR A 57 15.00 4.55 -1.70
CA TYR A 57 13.64 5.02 -1.95
C TYR A 57 13.31 6.31 -1.17
N PHE A 58 13.70 6.36 0.11
CA PHE A 58 13.47 7.55 0.94
C PHE A 58 14.60 8.58 0.87
N ASP A 59 15.68 8.30 0.14
CA ASP A 59 16.90 9.13 0.11
C ASP A 59 17.48 9.42 1.51
N VAL A 60 17.63 8.38 2.33
CA VAL A 60 18.05 8.49 3.74
C VAL A 60 19.36 7.77 4.06
N ARG A 61 20.10 7.31 3.04
CA ARG A 61 21.33 6.53 3.24
C ARG A 61 22.33 7.20 4.21
N ASN A 62 22.55 8.50 4.03
CA ASN A 62 23.45 9.28 4.88
C ASN A 62 22.95 9.40 6.32
N VAL A 63 21.62 9.46 6.50
CA VAL A 63 20.98 9.53 7.82
C VAL A 63 21.06 8.18 8.52
N VAL A 64 20.78 7.08 7.83
CA VAL A 64 20.82 5.70 8.36
C VAL A 64 22.20 5.29 8.85
N ALA A 65 23.27 5.82 8.24
CA ALA A 65 24.63 5.60 8.69
C ALA A 65 24.88 6.14 10.11
N GLY A 66 24.33 7.31 10.44
CA GLY A 66 24.54 8.00 11.73
C GLY A 66 23.42 7.84 12.76
N ASP A 67 22.20 7.53 12.33
CA ASP A 67 21.01 7.47 13.20
C ASP A 67 20.47 6.04 13.31
N LYS A 68 20.62 5.45 14.50
CA LYS A 68 20.13 4.10 14.81
C LYS A 68 18.60 4.00 14.78
N ILE A 69 17.88 5.06 15.15
CA ILE A 69 16.41 5.06 15.16
C ILE A 69 15.90 5.00 13.73
N VAL A 70 16.43 5.85 12.85
CA VAL A 70 16.05 5.86 11.43
C VAL A 70 16.41 4.53 10.78
N ARG A 71 17.58 3.95 11.08
CA ARG A 71 17.96 2.60 10.62
C ARG A 71 16.95 1.54 11.01
N MET A 72 16.48 1.55 12.26
CA MET A 72 15.47 0.59 12.73
C MET A 72 14.14 0.79 12.01
N GLU A 73 13.70 2.03 11.82
CA GLU A 73 12.45 2.34 11.12
C GLU A 73 12.50 1.90 9.65
N ILE A 74 13.57 2.23 8.94
CA ILE A 74 13.77 1.74 7.57
C ILE A 74 13.80 0.21 7.53
N GLY A 75 14.43 -0.44 8.51
CA GLY A 75 14.41 -1.89 8.63
C GLY A 75 13.01 -2.49 8.85
N MET A 76 12.14 -1.82 9.59
CA MET A 76 10.75 -2.24 9.79
C MET A 76 9.93 -2.10 8.50
N ILE A 77 10.07 -0.97 7.80
CA ILE A 77 9.39 -0.77 6.50
C ILE A 77 9.85 -1.85 5.52
N ASP A 78 11.15 -2.05 5.40
CA ASP A 78 11.73 -3.02 4.47
C ASP A 78 11.21 -4.44 4.71
N LYS A 79 11.21 -4.89 5.97
CA LYS A 79 10.69 -6.20 6.34
C LYS A 79 9.20 -6.34 6.02
N TYR A 80 8.41 -5.29 6.27
CA TYR A 80 6.98 -5.31 6.00
C TYR A 80 6.70 -5.44 4.51
N ILE A 81 7.34 -4.62 3.66
CA ILE A 81 7.11 -4.64 2.21
C ILE A 81 7.50 -5.99 1.61
N LYS A 82 8.68 -6.54 1.97
CA LYS A 82 9.10 -7.89 1.51
C LYS A 82 8.11 -8.98 1.91
N ASN A 83 7.55 -8.89 3.12
CA ASN A 83 6.51 -9.82 3.55
C ASN A 83 5.22 -9.66 2.74
N GLU A 84 4.81 -8.43 2.40
CA GLU A 84 3.62 -8.18 1.58
C GLU A 84 3.81 -8.68 0.14
N ILE A 85 4.99 -8.48 -0.47
CA ILE A 85 5.35 -9.08 -1.77
C ILE A 85 5.14 -10.61 -1.71
N LYS A 86 5.71 -11.25 -0.69
CA LYS A 86 5.61 -12.71 -0.51
C LYS A 86 4.18 -13.18 -0.30
N LYS A 87 3.40 -12.50 0.55
CA LYS A 87 2.00 -12.85 0.84
C LYS A 87 1.10 -12.73 -0.38
N LYS A 88 1.37 -11.74 -1.23
CA LYS A 88 0.61 -11.47 -2.45
C LYS A 88 1.07 -12.32 -3.64
N GLY A 89 2.11 -13.15 -3.48
CA GLY A 89 2.65 -13.98 -4.58
C GLY A 89 3.26 -13.15 -5.71
N LEU A 90 3.81 -11.98 -5.40
CA LEU A 90 4.41 -11.06 -6.35
C LEU A 90 5.89 -11.38 -6.56
N ALA A 91 6.43 -11.02 -7.73
CA ALA A 91 7.86 -11.10 -7.99
C ALA A 91 8.63 -10.18 -7.02
N ASN A 92 9.77 -10.64 -6.50
CA ASN A 92 10.61 -9.89 -5.59
C ASN A 92 11.50 -8.87 -6.33
N THR A 93 10.87 -7.84 -6.90
CA THR A 93 11.54 -6.85 -7.74
C THR A 93 11.50 -5.46 -7.14
N VAL A 94 12.44 -4.61 -7.56
CA VAL A 94 12.50 -3.20 -7.16
C VAL A 94 11.21 -2.44 -7.51
N ASP A 95 10.61 -2.78 -8.65
CA ASP A 95 9.39 -2.12 -9.14
C ASP A 95 8.18 -2.46 -8.27
N ASN A 96 7.97 -3.75 -7.98
CA ASN A 96 6.90 -4.20 -7.07
C ASN A 96 7.08 -3.63 -5.66
N TYR A 97 8.31 -3.57 -5.17
CA TYR A 97 8.61 -2.95 -3.88
C TYR A 97 8.25 -1.45 -3.87
N SER A 98 8.69 -0.72 -4.89
CA SER A 98 8.40 0.72 -5.03
C SER A 98 6.91 0.99 -5.15
N HIS A 99 6.21 0.16 -5.92
CA HIS A 99 4.78 0.25 -6.13
C HIS A 99 4.00 0.01 -4.83
N LEU A 100 4.38 -1.01 -4.03
CA LEU A 100 3.74 -1.25 -2.73
C LEU A 100 3.93 -0.09 -1.76
N ILE A 101 5.13 0.50 -1.69
CA ILE A 101 5.32 1.69 -0.87
C ILE A 101 4.44 2.82 -1.38
N HIS A 102 4.42 3.06 -2.69
CA HIS A 102 3.59 4.12 -3.27
C HIS A 102 2.10 3.95 -2.96
N LEU A 103 1.55 2.73 -3.08
CA LEU A 103 0.17 2.43 -2.71
C LEU A 103 -0.13 2.75 -1.24
N ILE A 104 0.79 2.40 -0.33
CA ILE A 104 0.66 2.72 1.09
C ILE A 104 0.71 4.24 1.30
N GLU A 105 1.60 4.95 0.62
CA GLU A 105 1.71 6.40 0.73
C GLU A 105 0.48 7.13 0.19
N ALA A 106 -0.10 6.64 -0.91
CA ALA A 106 -1.35 7.12 -1.47
C ALA A 106 -2.50 6.95 -0.48
N GLU A 107 -2.62 5.76 0.12
CA GLU A 107 -3.65 5.45 1.13
C GLU A 107 -3.50 6.33 2.38
N LEU A 108 -2.28 6.58 2.84
CA LEU A 108 -1.99 7.41 4.01
C LEU A 108 -2.00 8.91 3.72
N GLY A 109 -2.11 9.32 2.46
CA GLY A 109 -1.91 10.69 2.01
C GLY A 109 -0.56 11.25 2.49
N SER A 110 0.52 10.49 2.32
CA SER A 110 1.86 10.88 2.78
C SER A 110 2.80 11.33 1.68
N GLU A 111 2.47 11.12 0.40
CA GLU A 111 3.36 11.37 -0.75
C GLU A 111 3.98 12.78 -0.78
N ARG A 112 3.20 13.80 -0.38
CA ARG A 112 3.62 15.21 -0.39
C ARG A 112 4.28 15.67 0.90
N LEU A 113 4.47 14.78 1.86
CA LEU A 113 5.10 15.10 3.14
C LEU A 113 6.63 15.03 3.03
N GLU A 114 7.30 15.70 3.96
CA GLU A 114 8.73 15.55 4.15
C GLU A 114 9.09 14.09 4.48
N THR A 115 10.27 13.64 4.03
CA THR A 115 10.75 12.25 4.17
C THR A 115 10.56 11.67 5.58
N TYR A 116 10.92 12.43 6.62
CA TYR A 116 10.76 11.94 7.99
C TYR A 116 9.29 11.70 8.36
N LYS A 117 8.39 12.61 7.97
CA LYS A 117 6.95 12.47 8.19
C LYS A 117 6.36 11.30 7.40
N ARG A 118 6.84 11.07 6.17
CA ARG A 118 6.51 9.89 5.34
C ARG A 118 6.85 8.60 6.07
N ILE A 119 8.11 8.45 6.50
CA ILE A 119 8.59 7.28 7.25
C ILE A 119 7.75 7.07 8.51
N LYS A 120 7.50 8.11 9.31
CA LYS A 120 6.69 7.99 10.54
C LYS A 120 5.26 7.54 10.28
N LYS A 121 4.60 8.06 9.24
CA LYS A 121 3.24 7.63 8.87
C LYS A 121 3.21 6.15 8.49
N ILE A 122 4.13 5.70 7.64
CA ILE A 122 4.22 4.30 7.22
C ILE A 122 4.49 3.39 8.43
N ILE A 123 5.41 3.79 9.33
CA ILE A 123 5.67 3.04 10.57
C ILE A 123 4.43 2.97 11.47
N GLY A 124 3.68 4.07 11.58
CA GLY A 124 2.42 4.10 12.31
C GLY A 124 1.43 3.08 11.76
N TYR A 125 1.26 3.09 10.44
CA TYR A 125 0.42 2.13 9.70
C TYR A 125 0.83 0.68 9.98
N ILE A 126 2.11 0.34 9.81
CA ILE A 126 2.64 -1.02 10.06
C ILE A 126 2.36 -1.45 11.49
N LYS A 127 2.60 -0.59 12.48
CA LYS A 127 2.37 -0.90 13.90
C LYS A 127 0.90 -1.15 14.23
N VAL A 128 -0.02 -0.46 13.56
CA VAL A 128 -1.46 -0.69 13.73
C VAL A 128 -1.85 -2.05 13.17
N LEU A 129 -1.37 -2.39 11.98
CA LEU A 129 -1.62 -3.69 11.37
C LEU A 129 -1.05 -4.84 12.20
N ASP A 130 0.19 -4.71 12.68
CA ASP A 130 0.81 -5.73 13.54
C ASP A 130 0.01 -5.97 14.82
N LYS A 131 -0.51 -4.89 15.44
CA LYS A 131 -1.39 -5.01 16.61
C LYS A 131 -2.69 -5.72 16.26
N PHE A 132 -3.30 -5.37 15.13
CA PHE A 132 -4.55 -5.98 14.67
C PHE A 132 -4.36 -7.49 14.43
N ASN A 133 -3.28 -7.89 13.77
CA ASN A 133 -2.96 -9.30 13.51
C ASN A 133 -2.75 -10.08 14.81
N LYS A 134 -2.01 -9.52 15.78
CA LYS A 134 -1.82 -10.14 17.11
C LYS A 134 -3.14 -10.34 17.85
N LEU A 135 -4.04 -9.36 17.79
CA LEU A 135 -5.36 -9.47 18.40
C LEU A 135 -6.22 -10.55 17.74
N LYS A 136 -6.13 -10.67 16.42
CA LYS A 136 -6.80 -11.73 15.65
C LYS A 136 -6.29 -13.13 16.06
N GLU A 137 -4.97 -13.31 16.09
CA GLU A 137 -4.34 -14.56 16.54
C GLU A 137 -4.73 -14.93 17.98
N LEU A 138 -4.74 -13.96 18.89
CA LEU A 138 -5.20 -14.20 20.27
C LEU A 138 -6.65 -14.67 20.30
N LYS A 139 -7.55 -14.00 19.57
CA LYS A 139 -8.97 -14.39 19.50
C LYS A 139 -9.16 -15.81 18.98
N GLU A 140 -8.43 -16.19 17.93
CA GLU A 140 -8.47 -17.54 17.36
C GLU A 140 -7.94 -18.60 18.35
N ASN A 141 -6.87 -18.29 19.08
CA ASN A 141 -6.31 -19.17 20.12
C ASN A 141 -7.24 -19.33 21.34
N TYR A 142 -7.98 -18.29 21.72
CA TYR A 142 -8.98 -18.39 22.78
C TYR A 142 -10.20 -19.21 22.34
N ALA A 143 -10.69 -19.00 21.12
CA ALA A 143 -11.85 -19.73 20.59
C ALA A 143 -11.59 -21.24 20.42
N THR A 144 -10.37 -21.62 20.01
CA THR A 144 -9.96 -23.03 19.86
C THR A 144 -9.74 -23.74 21.19
N LYS A 145 -9.28 -23.05 22.23
CA LYS A 145 -9.15 -23.59 23.60
C LYS A 145 -10.49 -23.83 24.31
N THR A 146 -11.53 -23.07 23.97
CA THR A 146 -12.88 -23.28 24.52
C THR A 146 -13.67 -24.38 23.81
N ALA A 147 -13.27 -24.78 22.60
CA ALA A 147 -13.93 -25.83 21.82
C ALA A 147 -13.39 -27.24 22.11
N THR A 148 -12.30 -27.36 22.87
CA THR A 148 -11.63 -28.63 23.21
C THR A 148 -11.75 -29.00 24.70
N ASN A 149 -12.59 -28.29 25.46
CA ASN A 149 -12.97 -28.64 26.85
C ASN A 149 -14.45 -29.01 26.93
#